data_AF-A0A853CSU8-F1
#
_entry.id   AF-A0A853CSU8-F1
#
_cell.length_a   1.000
_cell.length_b   1.000
_cell.length_c   1.000
_cell.angle_alpha   90.00
_cell.angle_beta   90.00
_cell.angle_gamma   90.00
#
_symmetry.space_group_name_H-M   'P 1'
#
loop_
_entity.id
_entity.type
_entity.pdbx_description
1 polymer ?
#
loop_
_entity_poly.entity_id
_entity_poly.type
_entity_poly.pdbx_seq_one_letter_code
_entity_poly.pdbx_strand_id
1 'polypeptide(L)'
;MRFTTPAQKALVVAVLLAVDVVLVLLFDALHSEAASIVLTVLQVAGWYFATRVFRGPGESVSAARPWWRMTNRPLLSLLVGSGYAVLAVVNVGFSLAGYGSLSGTVSIVAELLLAALFLNSYACLRPRPRVSGGART
;
A
#
# COMPACT_ATOMS: atom_id res chain seq x y z
N MET A 1 -11.85 19.34 5.36
CA MET A 1 -11.27 19.54 4.00
C MET A 1 -11.54 18.29 3.17
N ARG A 2 -12.10 18.41 1.95
CA ARG A 2 -12.55 17.26 1.14
C ARG A 2 -11.72 17.18 -0.15
N PHE A 3 -10.82 16.20 -0.25
CA PHE A 3 -10.07 15.93 -1.48
C PHE A 3 -10.98 15.18 -2.46
N THR A 4 -11.65 15.91 -3.34
CA THR A 4 -12.66 15.34 -4.24
C THR A 4 -12.04 14.91 -5.57
N THR A 5 -11.04 15.64 -6.06
CA THR A 5 -10.44 15.37 -7.38
C THR A 5 -9.31 14.34 -7.32
N PRO A 6 -9.07 13.57 -8.40
CA PRO A 6 -7.92 12.68 -8.50
C PRO A 6 -6.58 13.41 -8.34
N ALA A 7 -6.47 14.62 -8.89
CA ALA A 7 -5.26 15.43 -8.80
C ALA A 7 -4.91 15.82 -7.36
N GLN A 8 -5.91 16.21 -6.56
CA GLN A 8 -5.70 16.52 -5.13
C GLN A 8 -5.24 15.29 -4.34
N LYS A 9 -5.83 14.11 -4.60
CA LYS A 9 -5.41 12.86 -3.95
C LYS A 9 -3.98 12.50 -4.32
N ALA A 10 -3.63 12.63 -5.61
CA ALA A 10 -2.28 12.39 -6.09
C ALA A 10 -1.28 13.36 -5.46
N LEU A 11 -1.63 14.64 -5.32
CA LEU A 11 -0.80 15.63 -4.65
C LEU A 11 -0.56 15.28 -3.18
N VAL A 12 -1.61 14.87 -2.44
CA VAL A 12 -1.47 14.45 -1.04
C VAL A 12 -0.53 13.24 -0.93
N VAL A 13 -0.70 12.23 -1.79
CA VAL A 13 0.19 11.06 -1.81
C VAL A 13 1.62 11.49 -2.14
N ALA A 14 1.82 12.35 -3.13
CA ALA A 14 3.16 12.82 -3.51
C ALA A 14 3.85 13.59 -2.38
N VAL A 15 3.13 14.47 -1.68
CA VAL A 15 3.66 15.21 -0.52
C VAL A 15 4.00 14.25 0.62
N LEU A 16 3.12 13.29 0.92
CA LEU A 16 3.38 12.31 1.97
C LEU A 16 4.61 11.46 1.64
N LEU A 17 4.78 11.01 0.40
CA LEU A 17 5.97 10.28 -0.04
C LEU A 17 7.24 11.14 0.02
N ALA A 18 7.16 12.43 -0.33
CA ALA A 18 8.30 13.33 -0.23
C ALA A 18 8.74 13.55 1.22
N VAL A 19 7.79 13.78 2.13
CA VAL A 19 8.06 13.87 3.58
C VAL A 19 8.65 12.56 4.09
N ASP A 20 8.12 11.43 3.63
CA ASP A 20 8.59 10.11 4.03
C ASP A 20 10.05 9.87 3.64
N VAL A 21 10.42 10.15 2.38
CA VAL A 21 11.80 10.07 1.91
C VAL A 21 12.73 10.94 2.75
N VAL A 22 12.31 12.17 3.07
CA VAL A 22 13.11 13.07 3.93
C VAL A 22 13.30 12.48 5.33
N LEU A 23 12.25 11.94 5.93
CA LEU A 23 12.32 11.35 7.28
C LEU A 23 13.15 10.06 7.31
N VAL A 24 13.04 9.22 6.28
CA VAL A 24 13.88 8.01 6.13
C VAL A 24 15.36 8.40 6.08
N LEU A 25 15.73 9.34 5.19
CA LEU A 25 17.11 9.80 5.07
C LEU A 25 17.63 10.46 6.36
N LEU A 26 16.76 11.20 7.06
CA LEU A 26 17.12 11.81 8.34
C LEU A 26 17.37 10.77 9.42
N PHE A 27 16.49 9.78 9.59
CA PHE A 27 16.64 8.78 10.64
C PHE A 27 17.78 7.80 10.35
N ASP A 28 18.06 7.53 9.08
CA ASP A 28 19.26 6.82 8.64
C ASP A 28 20.54 7.61 8.99
N ALA A 29 20.60 8.91 8.67
CA ALA A 29 21.73 9.77 9.04
C ALA A 29 21.96 9.83 10.56
N LEU A 30 20.88 9.80 11.35
CA LEU A 30 20.91 9.75 12.81
C LEU A 30 21.17 8.33 13.37
N HIS A 31 21.28 7.31 12.53
CA HIS A 31 21.47 5.90 12.89
C HIS A 31 20.41 5.41 13.90
N SER A 32 19.18 5.91 13.80
CA SER A 32 18.11 5.64 14.76
C SER A 32 17.19 4.53 14.26
N GLU A 33 17.51 3.30 14.66
CA GLU A 33 16.70 2.11 14.38
C GLU A 33 15.26 2.26 14.91
N ALA A 34 15.11 2.75 16.15
CA ALA A 34 13.81 2.91 16.78
C ALA A 34 12.92 3.93 16.02
N ALA A 35 13.48 5.07 15.61
CA ALA A 35 12.75 6.07 14.83
C ALA A 35 12.32 5.51 13.47
N SER A 36 13.20 4.77 12.80
CA SER A 36 12.92 4.12 11.51
C SER A 36 11.81 3.06 11.61
N ILE A 37 11.80 2.29 12.69
CA ILE A 37 10.74 1.31 12.99
C ILE A 37 9.41 2.04 13.22
N VAL A 38 9.39 3.07 14.06
CA VAL A 38 8.18 3.86 14.33
C VAL A 38 7.64 4.49 13.04
N LEU A 39 8.52 5.06 12.22
CA LEU A 39 8.15 5.63 10.93
C LEU A 39 7.51 4.57 10.02
N THR A 40 8.11 3.39 9.92
CA THR A 40 7.58 2.27 9.12
C THR A 40 6.16 1.88 9.58
N VAL A 41 5.93 1.78 10.89
CA VAL A 41 4.59 1.49 11.43
C VAL A 41 3.59 2.60 11.07
N LEU A 42 4.01 3.85 11.18
CA LEU A 42 3.18 5.01 10.81
C LEU A 42 2.89 5.05 9.31
N GLN A 43 3.82 4.65 8.45
CA GLN A 43 3.59 4.54 7.01
C GLN A 43 2.52 3.50 6.69
N VAL A 44 2.60 2.30 7.27
CA VAL A 44 1.58 1.25 7.07
C VAL A 44 0.21 1.75 7.52
N ALA A 45 0.14 2.36 8.70
CA ALA A 45 -1.09 2.95 9.22
C ALA A 45 -1.61 4.08 8.33
N GLY A 46 -0.72 4.93 7.83
CA GLY A 46 -1.02 6.05 6.93
C GLY A 46 -1.58 5.56 5.59
N TRP A 47 -0.96 4.54 4.99
CA TRP A 47 -1.47 3.89 3.78
C TRP A 47 -2.84 3.30 4.02
N TYR A 48 -3.00 2.52 5.08
CA TYR A 48 -4.29 1.94 5.44
C TYR A 48 -5.35 3.04 5.62
N PHE A 49 -5.05 4.11 6.35
CA PHE A 49 -5.97 5.23 6.54
C PHE A 49 -6.31 5.94 5.22
N ALA A 50 -5.32 6.20 4.36
CA ALA A 50 -5.53 6.81 3.05
C ALA A 50 -6.51 5.98 2.21
N THR A 51 -6.44 4.65 2.25
CA THR A 51 -7.41 3.79 1.55
C THR A 51 -8.85 3.91 2.06
N ARG A 52 -9.04 4.33 3.30
CA ARG A 52 -10.38 4.54 3.91
C ARG A 52 -10.94 5.92 3.60
N VAL A 53 -10.08 6.92 3.53
CA VAL A 53 -10.46 8.32 3.28
C VAL A 53 -10.63 8.59 1.79
N PHE A 54 -9.74 8.05 0.93
CA PHE A 54 -9.81 8.26 -0.51
C PHE A 54 -10.89 7.39 -1.15
N ARG A 55 -12.09 7.97 -1.31
CA ARG A 55 -13.22 7.33 -1.99
C ARG A 55 -13.17 7.55 -3.50
N GLY A 56 -13.59 6.55 -4.28
CA GLY A 56 -13.71 6.67 -5.73
C GLY A 56 -14.91 7.52 -6.16
N PRO A 57 -14.97 7.98 -7.42
CA PRO A 57 -16.18 8.60 -7.97
C PRO A 57 -17.39 7.67 -7.84
N GLY A 58 -18.51 8.16 -7.31
CA GLY A 58 -19.74 7.38 -7.10
C GLY A 58 -19.71 6.40 -5.91
N GLU A 59 -18.62 6.33 -5.15
CA GLU A 59 -18.55 5.49 -3.95
C GLU A 59 -19.23 6.21 -2.78
N SER A 60 -20.19 5.56 -2.11
CA SER A 60 -20.86 6.15 -0.96
C SER A 60 -19.88 6.36 0.20
N VAL A 61 -19.85 7.59 0.71
CA VAL A 61 -18.96 7.96 1.82
C VAL A 61 -19.50 7.41 3.15
N SER A 62 -20.82 7.21 3.25
CA SER A 62 -21.51 6.69 4.43
C SER A 62 -21.36 5.18 4.61
N ALA A 63 -21.13 4.40 3.55
CA ALA A 63 -20.97 2.96 3.68
C ALA A 63 -19.55 2.61 4.17
N ALA A 64 -19.52 1.76 5.21
CA ALA A 64 -18.29 1.12 5.64
C ALA A 64 -17.72 0.28 4.50
N ARG A 65 -16.46 0.52 4.13
CA ARG A 65 -15.78 -0.27 3.11
C ARG A 65 -15.38 -1.61 3.71
N PRO A 66 -15.52 -2.75 2.99
CA PRO A 66 -14.97 -4.01 3.46
C PRO A 66 -13.49 -3.86 3.83
N TRP A 67 -13.08 -4.48 4.93
CA TRP A 67 -11.72 -4.32 5.46
C TRP A 67 -10.64 -4.80 4.47
N TRP A 68 -10.95 -5.73 3.58
CA TRP A 68 -10.02 -6.21 2.55
C TRP A 68 -9.86 -5.27 1.35
N ARG A 69 -10.75 -4.28 1.17
CA ARG A 69 -10.80 -3.46 -0.05
C ARG A 69 -9.94 -2.20 0.07
N MET A 70 -8.68 -2.30 -0.39
CA MET A 70 -7.72 -1.19 -0.38
C MET A 70 -8.03 -0.12 -1.42
N THR A 71 -8.45 -0.48 -2.63
CA THR A 71 -8.85 0.53 -3.63
C THR A 71 -10.17 0.15 -4.31
N ASN A 72 -10.74 1.07 -5.08
CA ASN A 72 -11.88 0.77 -5.96
C ASN A 72 -11.43 0.39 -7.38
N ARG A 73 -10.13 0.46 -7.67
CA ARG A 73 -9.58 0.28 -9.02
C ARG A 73 -8.66 -0.94 -9.04
N PRO A 74 -9.07 -2.06 -9.66
CA PRO A 74 -8.28 -3.30 -9.62
C PRO A 74 -6.86 -3.08 -10.15
N LEU A 75 -6.69 -2.33 -11.23
CA LEU A 75 -5.36 -2.03 -11.79
C LEU A 75 -4.46 -1.25 -10.82
N LEU A 76 -4.99 -0.29 -10.06
CA LEU A 76 -4.18 0.42 -9.06
C LEU A 76 -3.78 -0.50 -7.91
N SER A 77 -4.71 -1.34 -7.45
CA SER A 77 -4.40 -2.35 -6.43
C SER A 77 -3.31 -3.32 -6.90
N LEU A 78 -3.33 -3.73 -8.16
CA LEU A 78 -2.29 -4.58 -8.73
C LEU A 78 -0.94 -3.83 -8.78
N LEU A 79 -0.91 -2.62 -9.34
CA LEU A 79 0.33 -1.86 -9.50
C LEU A 79 1.01 -1.56 -8.15
N VAL A 80 0.24 -1.07 -7.18
CA VAL A 80 0.78 -0.75 -5.84
C VAL A 80 1.21 -2.02 -5.12
N GLY A 81 0.39 -3.09 -5.17
CA GLY A 81 0.71 -4.37 -4.55
C GLY A 81 1.97 -5.01 -5.12
N SER A 82 2.10 -5.03 -6.45
CA SER A 82 3.31 -5.54 -7.13
C SER A 82 4.54 -4.67 -6.84
N GLY A 83 4.37 -3.34 -6.76
CA GLY A 83 5.46 -2.43 -6.40
C GLY A 83 6.05 -2.76 -5.03
N TYR A 84 5.19 -2.94 -4.02
CA TYR A 84 5.64 -3.36 -2.68
C TYR A 84 6.23 -4.76 -2.65
N ALA A 85 5.68 -5.70 -3.43
CA ALA A 85 6.26 -7.04 -3.53
C ALA A 85 7.68 -7.03 -4.11
N VAL A 86 7.91 -6.23 -5.16
CA VAL A 86 9.25 -6.05 -5.76
C VAL A 86 10.19 -5.40 -4.75
N LEU A 87 9.74 -4.35 -4.05
CA LEU A 87 10.56 -3.68 -3.04
C LEU A 87 10.98 -4.63 -1.91
N ALA A 88 10.06 -5.45 -1.41
CA ALA A 88 10.36 -6.48 -0.41
C ALA A 88 11.42 -7.46 -0.90
N VAL A 89 11.33 -7.93 -2.14
CA VAL A 89 12.34 -8.84 -2.73
C VAL A 89 13.71 -8.16 -2.80
N VAL A 90 13.76 -6.89 -3.21
CA VAL A 90 15.00 -6.11 -3.27
C VAL A 90 15.61 -5.95 -1.87
N ASN A 91 14.81 -5.58 -0.87
CA ASN A 91 15.28 -5.40 0.52
C ASN A 91 15.71 -6.71 1.18
N VAL A 92 15.05 -7.83 0.87
CA VAL A 92 15.52 -9.17 1.26
C VAL A 92 16.89 -9.43 0.64
N GLY A 93 17.07 -9.13 -0.65
CA GLY A 93 18.37 -9.27 -1.32
C GLY A 93 19.48 -8.46 -0.64
N PHE A 94 19.24 -7.19 -0.32
CA PHE A 94 20.19 -6.35 0.41
C PHE A 94 20.49 -6.90 1.81
N SER A 95 19.48 -7.37 2.53
CA SER A 95 19.66 -7.97 3.85
C SER A 95 20.56 -9.21 3.79
N LEU A 96 20.34 -10.08 2.81
CA LEU A 96 21.16 -11.28 2.57
C LEU A 96 22.59 -10.94 2.12
N ALA A 97 22.80 -9.78 1.50
CA ALA A 97 24.10 -9.27 1.11
C ALA A 97 24.89 -8.60 2.27
N GLY A 98 24.35 -8.62 3.50
CA GLY A 98 25.02 -8.08 4.69
C GLY A 98 24.59 -6.68 5.11
N TYR A 99 23.61 -6.07 4.41
CA TYR A 99 23.03 -4.77 4.78
C TYR A 99 21.79 -4.91 5.69
N GLY A 100 21.65 -6.06 6.37
CA GLY A 100 20.49 -6.33 7.21
C GLY A 100 20.51 -5.55 8.53
N SER A 101 19.35 -5.06 8.94
CA SER A 101 19.13 -4.43 10.24
C SER A 101 17.76 -4.83 10.81
N LEU A 102 17.50 -4.49 12.09
CA LEU A 102 16.20 -4.74 12.69
C LEU A 102 15.13 -3.88 12.02
N SER A 103 15.42 -2.59 11.81
CA SER A 103 14.57 -1.65 11.08
C SER A 103 14.28 -2.14 9.66
N GLY A 104 15.30 -2.61 8.94
CA GLY A 104 15.15 -3.18 7.59
C GLY A 104 14.27 -4.44 7.58
N THR A 105 14.40 -5.31 8.59
CA THR A 105 13.52 -6.48 8.74
C THR A 105 12.06 -6.06 8.94
N VAL A 106 11.82 -5.04 9.78
CA VAL A 106 10.47 -4.49 9.99
C VAL A 106 9.92 -3.86 8.70
N SER A 107 10.75 -3.14 7.93
CA SER A 107 10.36 -2.58 6.64
C SER A 107 9.98 -3.67 5.63
N ILE A 108 10.75 -4.75 5.53
CA ILE A 108 10.41 -5.91 4.68
C ILE A 108 9.04 -6.49 5.06
N VAL A 109 8.79 -6.68 6.36
CA VAL A 109 7.50 -7.20 6.84
C VAL A 109 6.36 -6.24 6.49
N ALA A 110 6.56 -4.94 6.65
CA ALA A 110 5.59 -3.91 6.28
C ALA A 110 5.29 -3.90 4.77
N GLU A 111 6.31 -4.02 3.92
CA GLU A 111 6.19 -4.09 2.47
C GLU A 111 5.41 -5.35 2.05
N LEU A 112 5.74 -6.51 2.62
CA LEU A 112 5.00 -7.76 2.37
C LEU A 112 3.54 -7.66 2.82
N LEU A 113 3.27 -7.04 3.96
CA LEU A 113 1.91 -6.80 4.46
C LEU A 113 1.12 -5.92 3.48
N LEU A 114 1.70 -4.78 3.06
CA LEU A 114 1.05 -3.88 2.11
C LEU A 114 0.84 -4.58 0.76
N ALA A 115 1.84 -5.30 0.25
CA ALA A 115 1.72 -6.09 -0.96
C ALA A 115 0.55 -7.08 -0.86
N ALA A 116 0.47 -7.86 0.22
CA ALA A 116 -0.60 -8.82 0.45
C ALA A 116 -1.98 -8.15 0.49
N LEU A 117 -2.11 -7.03 1.20
CA LEU A 117 -3.37 -6.30 1.30
C LEU A 117 -3.85 -5.75 -0.05
N PHE A 118 -2.94 -5.14 -0.83
CA PHE A 118 -3.27 -4.59 -2.14
C PHE A 118 -3.53 -5.68 -3.19
N LEU A 119 -2.77 -6.77 -3.20
CA LEU A 119 -2.98 -7.91 -4.10
C LEU A 119 -4.23 -8.70 -3.74
N ASN A 120 -4.55 -8.87 -2.45
CA ASN A 120 -5.82 -9.44 -2.00
C ASN A 120 -7.00 -8.57 -2.47
N SER A 121 -6.89 -7.24 -2.31
CA SER A 121 -7.89 -6.31 -2.85
C SER A 121 -8.05 -6.46 -4.37
N TYR A 122 -6.96 -6.67 -5.12
CA TYR A 122 -7.03 -6.94 -6.55
C TYR A 122 -7.78 -8.24 -6.84
N ALA A 123 -7.41 -9.34 -6.19
CA ALA A 123 -8.04 -10.65 -6.38
C ALA A 123 -9.55 -10.62 -6.14
N CYS A 124 -10.01 -9.91 -5.10
CA CYS A 124 -11.44 -9.76 -4.80
C CYS A 124 -12.19 -8.85 -5.79
N LEU A 125 -11.51 -7.91 -6.46
CA LEU A 125 -12.12 -7.00 -7.44
C LEU A 125 -12.11 -7.54 -8.87
N ARG A 126 -11.32 -8.58 -9.15
CA ARG A 126 -11.24 -9.18 -10.48
C ARG A 126 -12.61 -9.76 -10.88
N PRO A 127 -13.14 -9.41 -12.05
CA PRO A 127 -14.31 -10.08 -12.60
C PRO A 127 -14.00 -11.57 -12.77
N ARG A 128 -14.84 -12.44 -12.18
CA ARG A 128 -14.79 -13.87 -12.49
C ARG A 128 -15.41 -14.07 -13.88
N PRO A 129 -14.80 -14.86 -14.78
CA PRO A 129 -15.47 -15.26 -16.01
C PRO A 129 -16.82 -15.88 -15.63
N ARG A 130 -17.92 -15.34 -16.16
CA ARG A 130 -19.20 -16.03 -16.05
C ARG A 130 -19.05 -17.30 -16.85
N VAL A 131 -19.03 -18.45 -16.18
CA VAL A 131 -19.24 -19.74 -16.85
C VAL A 131 -20.67 -19.69 -17.36
N SER A 132 -20.84 -19.40 -18.65
CA SER A 132 -22.11 -19.57 -19.35
C SER A 132 -22.41 -21.05 -19.37
N GLY A 133 -23.11 -21.53 -18.33
CA GLY A 133 -23.70 -22.85 -18.32
C GLY A 133 -24.65 -22.96 -19.49
N GLY A 134 -24.27 -23.78 -20.48
CA GLY A 134 -25.08 -24.06 -21.65
C GLY A 134 -26.47 -24.50 -21.24
N ALA A 135 -27.47 -23.85 -21.83
CA ALA A 135 -28.84 -24.31 -21.82
C ALA A 135 -28.87 -25.76 -22.34
N ARG A 136 -29.29 -26.69 -21.50
CA ARG A 136 -29.79 -27.99 -21.95
C ARG A 136 -31.24 -27.77 -22.35
N THR A 137 -31.46 -27.72 -23.66
CA THR A 137 -32.76 -27.94 -24.33
C THR A 137 -33.21 -29.37 -24.13
#